data_AF-M5J7T3-F1
#
_entry.id   AF-M5J7T3-F1
#
_cell.length_a   1.000
_cell.length_b   1.000
_cell.length_c   1.000
_cell.angle_alpha   90.00
_cell.angle_beta   90.00
_cell.angle_gamma   90.00
#
_symmetry.space_group_name_H-M   'P 1'
#
loop_
_entity.id
_entity.type
_entity.pdbx_description
1 polymer ?
#
loop_
_entity_poly.entity_id
_entity_poly.type
_entity_poly.pdbx_seq_one_letter_code
_entity_poly.pdbx_strand_id
1 'polypeptide(L)'
;MLIKNKVVTTFVAVTAALNAGYTHLTIASATSPLTTPSHGFIAETVRYAHEHGAAVDVLIAAPKPDYIYNDSEIKIMEADVFTVQSLGADGVIINALTDKGGLDSSSLVQLIAAAGGMQVSLGWSIDQLAPSQATAAIKWAHDQQLDHIYSTQHDLSDSLVVPVVASDAADLSDQYRFILEL
;
A
#
# COMPACT_ATOMS: atom_id res chain seq x y z
N MET A 1 -11.92 -5.68 -11.28
CA MET A 1 -11.09 -5.34 -12.46
C MET A 1 -9.66 -5.24 -11.96
N LEU A 2 -8.68 -5.88 -12.62
CA LEU A 2 -7.26 -5.74 -12.23
C LEU A 2 -6.80 -4.31 -12.56
N ILE A 3 -6.28 -3.59 -11.57
CA ILE A 3 -5.69 -2.27 -11.79
C ILE A 3 -4.27 -2.48 -12.29
N LYS A 4 -3.95 -1.94 -13.47
CA LYS A 4 -2.60 -1.97 -14.01
C LYS A 4 -1.77 -0.91 -13.29
N ASN A 5 -1.17 -1.29 -12.17
CA ASN A 5 -0.34 -0.44 -11.32
C ASN A 5 1.15 -0.59 -11.64
N LYS A 6 1.94 0.47 -11.43
CA LYS A 6 3.41 0.41 -11.50
C LYS A 6 4.03 1.02 -10.24
N VAL A 7 4.91 0.27 -9.58
CA VAL A 7 5.76 0.82 -8.51
C VAL A 7 6.91 1.60 -9.13
N VAL A 8 7.06 2.87 -8.77
CA VAL A 8 8.09 3.77 -9.31
C VAL A 8 8.78 4.55 -8.19
N THR A 9 10.10 4.72 -8.32
CA THR A 9 10.93 5.35 -7.27
C THR A 9 11.75 6.53 -7.78
N THR A 10 11.59 6.89 -9.05
CA THR A 10 12.25 8.04 -9.68
C THR A 10 11.28 8.73 -10.63
N PHE A 11 11.50 10.01 -10.88
CA PHE A 11 10.65 10.76 -11.81
C PHE A 11 10.79 10.28 -13.26
N VAL A 12 11.98 9.80 -13.65
CA VAL A 12 12.17 9.15 -14.96
C VAL A 12 11.25 7.92 -15.08
N ALA A 13 11.15 7.09 -14.04
CA ALA A 13 10.26 5.94 -14.02
C ALA A 13 8.77 6.34 -14.05
N VAL A 14 8.38 7.43 -13.39
CA VAL A 14 7.02 8.00 -13.48
C VAL A 14 6.66 8.32 -14.93
N THR A 15 7.50 9.08 -15.63
CA THR A 15 7.24 9.45 -17.04
C THR A 15 7.21 8.22 -17.95
N ALA A 16 8.11 7.25 -17.73
CA ALA A 16 8.15 6.01 -18.51
C ALA A 16 6.89 5.16 -18.31
N ALA A 17 6.39 5.05 -17.07
CA ALA A 17 5.16 4.31 -16.76
C ALA A 17 3.95 4.96 -17.43
N LEU A 18 3.79 6.28 -17.32
CA LEU A 18 2.66 6.99 -17.95
C LEU A 18 2.69 6.87 -19.48
N ASN A 19 3.87 6.98 -20.10
CA ASN A 19 4.04 6.76 -21.55
C ASN A 19 3.74 5.31 -21.98
N ALA A 20 3.91 4.33 -21.07
CA ALA A 20 3.55 2.94 -21.30
C ALA A 20 2.06 2.64 -21.02
N GLY A 21 1.25 3.67 -20.73
CA GLY A 21 -0.19 3.57 -20.54
C GLY A 21 -0.61 3.07 -19.16
N TYR A 22 0.24 3.16 -18.14
CA TYR A 22 -0.18 2.92 -16.76
C TYR A 22 -1.05 4.09 -16.29
N THR A 23 -2.18 3.80 -15.65
CA THR A 23 -3.14 4.80 -15.13
C THR A 23 -3.19 4.82 -13.60
N HIS A 24 -2.36 4.00 -12.95
CA HIS A 24 -2.21 3.95 -11.50
C HIS A 24 -0.73 3.77 -11.18
N LEU A 25 -0.21 4.60 -10.30
CA LEU A 25 1.18 4.55 -9.86
C LEU A 25 1.25 4.36 -8.36
N THR A 26 2.20 3.54 -7.91
CA THR A 26 2.61 3.47 -6.52
C THR A 26 3.99 4.10 -6.40
N ILE A 27 4.15 5.10 -5.54
CA ILE A 27 5.44 5.77 -5.34
C ILE A 27 6.06 5.47 -3.99
N ALA A 28 7.38 5.29 -4.02
CA ALA A 28 8.20 5.05 -2.83
C ALA A 28 9.61 5.61 -3.03
N SER A 29 10.37 5.75 -1.95
CA SER A 29 11.81 5.98 -2.01
C SER A 29 12.56 4.69 -2.35
N ALA A 30 13.61 4.78 -3.16
CA ALA A 30 14.43 3.65 -3.63
C ALA A 30 15.39 3.08 -2.55
N THR A 31 14.89 2.85 -1.34
CA THR A 31 15.62 2.21 -0.24
C THR A 31 15.38 0.70 -0.24
N SER A 32 16.19 -0.04 0.51
CA SER A 32 15.95 -1.47 0.79
C SER A 32 15.84 -1.67 2.31
N PRO A 33 14.63 -1.83 2.87
CA PRO A 33 13.31 -1.86 2.21
C PRO A 33 12.85 -0.47 1.70
N LEU A 34 11.83 -0.44 0.84
CA LEU A 34 11.20 0.80 0.35
C LEU A 34 10.64 1.64 1.51
N THR A 35 10.65 2.96 1.37
CA THR A 35 10.18 3.92 2.41
C THR A 35 9.33 5.03 1.83
N THR A 36 8.72 5.85 2.70
CA THR A 36 8.02 7.07 2.31
C THR A 36 8.94 7.97 1.46
N PRO A 37 8.51 8.38 0.24
CA PRO A 37 9.30 9.26 -0.60
C PRO A 37 9.34 10.70 -0.06
N SER A 38 10.31 11.49 -0.54
CA SER A 38 10.38 12.91 -0.19
C SER A 38 9.16 13.69 -0.67
N HIS A 39 8.74 14.69 0.10
CA HIS A 39 7.59 15.56 -0.21
C HIS A 39 7.64 16.20 -1.63
N GLY A 40 8.83 16.61 -2.11
CA GLY A 40 8.99 17.21 -3.43
C GLY A 40 8.77 16.20 -4.56
N PHE A 41 9.17 14.94 -4.35
CA PHE A 41 8.91 13.88 -5.33
C PHE A 41 7.43 13.52 -5.38
N ILE A 42 6.76 13.47 -4.22
CA ILE A 42 5.31 13.26 -4.12
C ILE A 42 4.56 14.37 -4.87
N ALA A 43 4.80 15.62 -4.50
CA ALA A 43 4.09 16.77 -5.06
C ALA A 43 4.19 16.84 -6.60
N GLU A 44 5.40 16.68 -7.13
CA GLU A 44 5.61 16.76 -8.58
C GLU A 44 5.03 15.54 -9.32
N THR A 45 5.08 14.36 -8.70
CA THR A 45 4.51 13.14 -9.29
C THR A 45 2.99 13.19 -9.32
N VAL A 46 2.34 13.61 -8.24
CA VAL A 46 0.87 13.78 -8.17
C VAL A 46 0.42 14.76 -9.26
N ARG A 47 1.03 15.96 -9.31
CA ARG A 47 0.71 16.97 -10.32
C ARG A 47 0.84 16.42 -11.74
N TYR A 48 1.98 15.78 -12.06
CA TYR A 48 2.24 15.26 -13.39
C TYR A 48 1.32 14.08 -13.75
N ALA A 49 1.10 13.13 -12.83
CA ALA A 49 0.24 11.97 -13.07
C ALA A 49 -1.23 12.39 -13.30
N HIS A 50 -1.74 13.34 -12.52
CA HIS A 50 -3.10 13.87 -12.69
C HIS A 50 -3.30 14.56 -14.05
N GLU A 51 -2.30 15.31 -14.53
CA GLU A 51 -2.31 15.89 -15.89
C GLU A 51 -2.37 14.82 -17.00
N HIS A 52 -1.94 13.59 -16.70
CA HIS A 52 -1.97 12.44 -17.60
C HIS A 52 -3.12 11.46 -17.31
N GLY A 53 -4.06 11.84 -16.43
CA GLY A 53 -5.22 11.01 -16.09
C GLY A 53 -4.89 9.74 -15.31
N ALA A 54 -3.81 9.75 -14.52
CA ALA A 54 -3.39 8.64 -13.68
C ALA A 54 -3.48 8.97 -12.19
N ALA A 55 -3.84 8.00 -11.36
CA ALA A 55 -3.88 8.11 -9.90
C ALA A 55 -2.54 7.72 -9.25
N VAL A 56 -2.29 8.22 -8.05
CA VAL A 56 -1.04 8.03 -7.30
C VAL A 56 -1.31 7.60 -5.86
N ASP A 57 -0.84 6.40 -5.53
CA ASP A 57 -0.74 5.90 -4.15
C ASP A 57 0.68 6.07 -3.62
N VAL A 58 0.80 6.48 -2.35
CA VAL A 58 2.09 6.67 -1.69
C VAL A 58 2.31 5.59 -0.63
N LEU A 59 3.47 4.94 -0.66
CA LEU A 59 3.90 4.07 0.43
C LEU A 59 4.19 4.92 1.68
N ILE A 60 3.56 4.56 2.80
CA ILE A 60 3.85 5.10 4.12
C ILE A 60 4.63 4.05 4.89
N ALA A 61 5.94 4.24 5.04
CA ALA A 61 6.79 3.27 5.73
C ALA A 61 8.12 3.87 6.19
N ALA A 62 8.51 3.54 7.42
CA ALA A 62 9.89 3.65 7.89
C ALA A 62 10.75 2.46 7.38
N PRO A 63 12.09 2.57 7.33
CA PRO A 63 12.98 1.56 6.76
C PRO A 63 13.10 0.30 7.64
N LYS A 64 12.00 -0.45 7.75
CA LYS A 64 11.85 -1.64 8.60
C LYS A 64 11.45 -2.83 7.74
N PRO A 65 12.34 -3.81 7.53
CA PRO A 65 12.03 -4.95 6.67
C PRO A 65 11.01 -5.91 7.30
N ASP A 66 10.81 -5.84 8.62
CA ASP A 66 9.86 -6.64 9.39
C ASP A 66 8.50 -5.97 9.60
N TYR A 67 8.34 -4.69 9.20
CA TYR A 67 7.15 -3.89 9.45
C TYR A 67 6.72 -3.80 10.92
N ILE A 68 7.64 -4.06 11.87
CA ILE A 68 7.37 -3.91 13.31
C ILE A 68 7.82 -2.53 13.74
N TYR A 69 6.84 -1.71 14.12
CA TYR A 69 7.04 -0.31 14.47
C TYR A 69 6.78 -0.07 15.95
N ASN A 70 7.53 0.85 16.55
CA ASN A 70 7.20 1.41 17.86
C ASN A 70 6.28 2.64 17.72
N ASP A 71 5.72 3.11 18.84
CA ASP A 71 4.81 4.26 18.89
C ASP A 71 5.37 5.53 18.23
N SER A 72 6.68 5.77 18.32
CA SER A 72 7.30 6.95 17.71
C SER A 72 7.40 6.81 16.19
N GLU A 73 7.68 5.62 15.69
CA GLU A 73 7.68 5.31 14.27
C GLU A 73 6.27 5.42 13.68
N ILE A 74 5.24 4.95 14.40
CA ILE A 74 3.84 5.12 14.00
C ILE A 74 3.43 6.60 13.95
N LYS A 75 3.86 7.43 14.92
CA LYS A 75 3.62 8.88 14.89
C LYS A 75 4.31 9.58 13.72
N ILE A 76 5.50 9.12 13.34
CA ILE A 76 6.18 9.62 12.14
C ILE A 76 5.35 9.27 10.90
N MET A 77 4.91 8.02 10.78
CA MET A 77 4.08 7.55 9.66
C MET A 77 2.73 8.28 9.60
N GLU A 78 2.10 8.57 10.74
CA GLU A 78 0.87 9.39 10.82
C GLU A 78 1.11 10.81 10.29
N ALA A 79 2.22 11.45 10.64
CA ALA A 79 2.59 12.76 10.10
C ALA A 79 2.88 12.72 8.59
N ASP A 80 3.47 11.64 8.09
CA ASP A 80 3.66 11.40 6.66
C ASP A 80 2.32 11.28 5.94
N VAL A 81 1.32 10.58 6.52
CA VAL A 81 -0.03 10.48 5.96
C VAL A 81 -0.67 11.86 5.79
N PHE A 82 -0.62 12.73 6.82
CA PHE A 82 -1.15 14.10 6.69
C PHE A 82 -0.42 14.91 5.62
N THR A 83 0.89 14.73 5.50
CA THR A 83 1.68 15.40 4.46
C THR A 83 1.26 14.93 3.08
N VAL A 84 1.17 13.62 2.87
CA VAL A 84 0.74 13.00 1.60
C VAL A 84 -0.66 13.47 1.20
N GLN A 85 -1.60 13.50 2.15
CA GLN A 85 -2.94 14.02 1.93
C GLN A 85 -2.91 15.49 1.47
N SER A 86 -2.11 16.34 2.12
CA SER A 86 -2.00 17.76 1.75
C SER A 86 -1.40 17.99 0.36
N LEU A 87 -0.65 17.01 -0.16
CA LEU A 87 -0.05 17.04 -1.49
C LEU A 87 -0.96 16.48 -2.58
N GLY A 88 -2.16 16.01 -2.21
CA GLY A 88 -3.20 15.57 -3.16
C GLY A 88 -3.02 14.16 -3.70
N ALA A 89 -2.28 13.29 -3.00
CA ALA A 89 -2.25 11.88 -3.37
C ALA A 89 -3.65 11.25 -3.29
N ASP A 90 -3.91 10.25 -4.13
CA ASP A 90 -5.20 9.58 -4.22
C ASP A 90 -5.35 8.50 -3.13
N GLY A 91 -4.23 7.88 -2.74
CA GLY A 91 -4.22 6.83 -1.73
C GLY A 91 -2.90 6.68 -0.99
N VAL A 92 -2.97 5.89 0.10
CA VAL A 92 -1.83 5.48 0.90
C VAL A 92 -1.76 3.97 1.03
N ILE A 93 -0.53 3.44 1.04
CA ILE A 93 -0.25 2.03 1.28
C ILE A 93 0.41 1.93 2.65
N ILE A 94 -0.24 1.23 3.57
CA ILE A 94 0.20 1.10 4.97
C ILE A 94 0.51 -0.36 5.32
N ASN A 95 1.42 -0.54 6.27
CA ASN A 95 1.84 -1.83 6.79
C ASN A 95 2.12 -1.68 8.28
N ALA A 96 1.77 -2.68 9.08
CA ALA A 96 2.27 -2.81 10.45
C ALA A 96 2.03 -4.23 10.95
N LEU A 97 3.09 -4.86 11.47
CA LEU A 97 3.07 -6.19 12.07
C LEU A 97 3.43 -6.10 13.55
N THR A 98 2.95 -7.08 14.30
CA THR A 98 3.36 -7.35 15.67
C THR A 98 4.56 -8.29 15.71
N ASP A 99 5.32 -8.25 16.79
CA ASP A 99 6.39 -9.22 17.09
C ASP A 99 5.89 -10.67 17.26
N LYS A 100 4.56 -10.88 17.27
CA LYS A 100 3.89 -12.17 17.33
C LYS A 100 3.51 -12.73 15.95
N GLY A 101 3.85 -12.05 14.86
CA GLY A 101 3.61 -12.53 13.49
C GLY A 101 2.17 -12.38 13.01
N GLY A 102 1.44 -11.39 13.52
CA GLY A 102 0.12 -10.97 13.03
C GLY A 102 0.06 -9.46 12.81
N LEU A 103 -1.03 -8.96 12.22
CA LEU A 103 -1.20 -7.51 12.00
C LEU A 103 -1.19 -6.73 13.32
N ASP A 104 -0.52 -5.58 13.32
CA ASP A 104 -0.75 -4.56 14.34
C ASP A 104 -1.97 -3.71 13.96
N SER A 105 -3.15 -4.29 14.22
CA SER A 105 -4.42 -3.66 13.89
C SER A 105 -4.64 -2.32 14.59
N SER A 106 -4.07 -2.11 15.79
CA SER A 106 -4.16 -0.84 16.49
C SER A 106 -3.47 0.29 15.72
N SER A 107 -2.22 0.06 15.33
CA SER A 107 -1.45 1.03 14.56
C SER A 107 -2.04 1.25 13.16
N LEU A 108 -2.52 0.18 12.52
CA LEU A 108 -3.17 0.31 11.21
C LEU A 108 -4.47 1.13 11.28
N VAL A 109 -5.32 0.92 12.30
CA VAL A 109 -6.53 1.74 12.51
C VAL A 109 -6.19 3.22 12.69
N GLN A 110 -5.10 3.52 13.42
CA GLN A 110 -4.63 4.89 13.57
C GLN A 110 -4.26 5.51 12.22
N LEU A 111 -3.51 4.80 11.38
CA LEU A 111 -3.12 5.27 10.05
C LEU A 111 -4.31 5.39 9.08
N ILE A 112 -5.29 4.47 9.16
CA ILE A 112 -6.55 4.56 8.41
C ILE A 112 -7.29 5.85 8.78
N ALA A 113 -7.40 6.15 10.09
CA ALA A 113 -8.06 7.37 10.54
C ALA A 113 -7.35 8.63 10.04
N ALA A 114 -6.01 8.64 10.02
CA ALA A 114 -5.21 9.75 9.51
C ALA A 114 -5.38 9.97 8.00
N ALA A 115 -5.63 8.91 7.22
CA ALA A 115 -5.77 8.99 5.76
C ALA A 115 -6.98 9.82 5.30
N GLY A 116 -7.99 9.98 6.16
CA GLY A 116 -9.01 11.02 6.03
C GLY A 116 -9.68 11.13 4.66
N GLY A 117 -10.17 10.00 4.13
CA GLY A 117 -10.90 9.95 2.85
C GLY A 117 -10.05 9.69 1.61
N MET A 118 -8.72 9.56 1.73
CA MET A 118 -7.88 8.91 0.72
C MET A 118 -8.22 7.43 0.61
N GLN A 119 -7.89 6.81 -0.52
CA GLN A 119 -7.86 5.35 -0.60
C GLN A 119 -6.83 4.79 0.36
N VAL A 120 -7.12 3.65 0.99
CA VAL A 120 -6.20 2.98 1.90
C VAL A 120 -6.00 1.54 1.48
N SER A 121 -4.75 1.17 1.30
CA SER A 121 -4.36 -0.17 0.89
C SER A 121 -3.47 -0.83 1.94
N LEU A 122 -3.66 -2.14 2.14
CA LEU A 122 -2.72 -2.96 2.91
C LEU A 122 -1.56 -3.36 2.01
N GLY A 123 -0.34 -3.04 2.43
CA GLY A 123 0.86 -3.32 1.66
C GLY A 123 1.37 -4.77 1.75
N TRP A 124 2.59 -4.97 1.26
CA TRP A 124 3.26 -6.27 1.14
C TRP A 124 3.59 -6.99 2.46
N SER A 125 3.28 -6.42 3.62
CA SER A 125 3.48 -7.09 4.92
C SER A 125 2.70 -8.40 5.04
N ILE A 126 1.61 -8.57 4.29
CA ILE A 126 0.84 -9.81 4.23
C ILE A 126 1.67 -11.02 3.77
N ASP A 127 2.68 -10.79 2.92
CA ASP A 127 3.55 -11.84 2.38
C ASP A 127 4.47 -12.46 3.45
N GLN A 128 4.63 -11.80 4.61
CA GLN A 128 5.41 -12.30 5.74
C GLN A 128 4.58 -13.08 6.76
N LEU A 129 3.26 -13.12 6.59
CA LEU A 129 2.36 -13.78 7.53
C LEU A 129 2.30 -15.29 7.25
N ALA A 130 2.18 -16.08 8.32
CA ALA A 130 1.78 -17.47 8.18
C ALA A 130 0.38 -17.56 7.52
N PRO A 131 0.06 -18.63 6.77
CA PRO A 131 -1.19 -18.70 5.99
C PRO A 131 -2.47 -18.38 6.78
N SER A 132 -2.58 -18.86 8.02
CA SER A 132 -3.72 -18.56 8.88
C SER A 132 -3.81 -17.08 9.28
N GLN A 133 -2.67 -16.42 9.47
CA GLN A 133 -2.59 -14.99 9.76
C GLN A 133 -2.83 -14.14 8.51
N ALA A 134 -2.37 -14.60 7.33
CA ALA A 134 -2.69 -13.95 6.06
C ALA A 134 -4.20 -13.96 5.77
N THR A 135 -4.88 -15.09 6.01
CA THR A 135 -6.36 -15.16 5.91
C THR A 135 -7.03 -14.20 6.88
N ALA A 136 -6.54 -14.11 8.13
CA ALA A 136 -7.06 -13.17 9.11
C ALA A 136 -6.82 -11.71 8.69
N ALA A 137 -5.67 -11.40 8.08
CA ALA A 137 -5.33 -10.08 7.57
C ALA A 137 -6.22 -9.65 6.41
N ILE A 138 -6.51 -10.55 5.46
CA ILE A 138 -7.45 -10.30 4.36
C ILE A 138 -8.85 -10.01 4.90
N LYS A 139 -9.33 -10.85 5.84
CA LYS A 139 -10.63 -10.62 6.48
C LYS A 139 -10.66 -9.28 7.21
N TRP A 140 -9.59 -8.95 7.95
CA TRP A 140 -9.48 -7.68 8.64
C TRP A 140 -9.50 -6.49 7.68
N ALA A 141 -8.77 -6.56 6.56
CA ALA A 141 -8.76 -5.53 5.53
C ALA A 141 -10.16 -5.31 4.93
N HIS A 142 -10.90 -6.40 4.67
CA HIS A 142 -12.30 -6.35 4.27
C HIS A 142 -13.19 -5.68 5.32
N ASP A 143 -13.08 -6.10 6.59
CA ASP A 143 -13.89 -5.54 7.68
C ASP A 143 -13.60 -4.05 7.93
N GLN A 144 -12.37 -3.60 7.68
CA GLN A 144 -11.98 -2.18 7.72
C GLN A 144 -12.30 -1.41 6.43
N GLN A 145 -12.87 -2.06 5.42
CA GLN A 145 -13.21 -1.47 4.13
C GLN A 145 -11.99 -0.82 3.42
N LEU A 146 -10.82 -1.47 3.52
CA LEU A 146 -9.66 -1.06 2.71
C LEU A 146 -9.96 -1.20 1.23
N ASP A 147 -9.33 -0.40 0.38
CA ASP A 147 -9.57 -0.42 -1.06
C ASP A 147 -8.83 -1.57 -1.74
N HIS A 148 -7.57 -1.80 -1.37
CA HIS A 148 -6.71 -2.79 -2.03
C HIS A 148 -5.78 -3.54 -1.06
N ILE A 149 -5.32 -4.71 -1.51
CA ILE A 149 -4.21 -5.46 -0.92
C ILE A 149 -3.10 -5.62 -1.96
N TYR A 150 -1.87 -5.36 -1.53
CA TYR A 150 -0.65 -5.55 -2.32
C TYR A 150 0.06 -6.83 -1.89
N SER A 151 0.47 -7.64 -2.87
CA SER A 151 1.27 -8.85 -2.64
C SER A 151 2.28 -9.03 -3.77
N THR A 152 3.47 -9.52 -3.43
CA THR A 152 4.63 -9.64 -4.35
C THR A 152 4.72 -10.96 -5.09
N GLN A 153 3.73 -11.85 -4.97
CA GLN A 153 3.82 -13.24 -5.46
C GLN A 153 4.13 -13.39 -6.97
N HIS A 154 4.22 -12.33 -7.77
CA HIS A 154 4.55 -12.38 -9.20
C HIS A 154 5.55 -11.33 -9.74
N ASP A 155 6.39 -10.68 -8.91
CA ASP A 155 7.41 -9.63 -9.25
C ASP A 155 7.00 -8.22 -8.76
N LEU A 156 7.90 -7.58 -8.01
CA LEU A 156 7.75 -6.18 -7.54
C LEU A 156 7.63 -5.19 -8.70
N SER A 157 8.17 -5.55 -9.86
CA SER A 157 8.12 -4.68 -11.03
C SER A 157 6.70 -4.49 -11.54
N ASP A 158 5.81 -5.48 -11.43
CA ASP A 158 4.40 -5.42 -11.86
C ASP A 158 3.51 -5.91 -10.70
N SER A 159 3.49 -5.16 -9.59
CA SER A 159 2.71 -5.52 -8.41
C SER A 159 1.22 -5.67 -8.75
N LEU A 160 0.69 -6.86 -8.52
CA LEU A 160 -0.74 -7.15 -8.64
C LEU A 160 -1.47 -6.40 -7.52
N VAL A 161 -2.28 -5.41 -7.89
CA VAL A 161 -3.17 -4.71 -6.95
C VAL A 161 -4.52 -5.42 -6.97
N VAL A 162 -4.89 -5.98 -5.83
CA VAL A 162 -6.09 -6.80 -5.72
C VAL A 162 -7.13 -5.99 -4.97
N PRO A 163 -8.26 -5.63 -5.60
CA PRO A 163 -9.32 -4.92 -4.93
C PRO A 163 -9.87 -5.76 -3.78
N VAL A 164 -10.15 -5.12 -2.66
CA VAL A 164 -10.91 -5.74 -1.56
C VAL A 164 -12.38 -5.67 -1.93
N VAL A 165 -12.91 -6.79 -2.38
CA VAL A 165 -14.31 -6.89 -2.82
C VAL A 165 -15.14 -7.46 -1.68
N ALA A 166 -16.36 -6.95 -1.54
CA ALA A 166 -17.31 -7.44 -0.56
C ALA A 166 -17.81 -8.83 -0.94
N SER A 167 -17.27 -9.88 -0.34
CA SER A 167 -17.89 -11.21 -0.38
C SER A 167 -17.60 -12.02 0.88
N ASP A 168 -18.47 -12.99 1.15
CA ASP A 168 -18.46 -13.82 2.35
C ASP A 168 -17.11 -14.50 2.58
N ALA A 169 -16.76 -14.80 3.83
CA ALA A 169 -15.41 -15.28 4.21
C ALA A 169 -14.92 -16.54 3.46
N ALA A 170 -15.83 -17.38 2.94
CA ALA A 170 -15.49 -18.54 2.11
C ALA A 170 -15.09 -18.15 0.66
N ASP A 171 -15.62 -17.04 0.15
CA ASP A 171 -15.29 -16.50 -1.17
C ASP A 171 -13.99 -15.69 -1.13
N LEU A 172 -13.65 -15.07 0.02
CA LEU A 172 -12.34 -14.45 0.23
C LEU A 172 -11.18 -15.46 0.09
N SER A 173 -11.32 -16.69 0.57
CA SER A 173 -10.25 -17.69 0.40
C SER A 173 -10.02 -18.09 -1.06
N ASP A 174 -11.08 -18.12 -1.87
CA ASP A 174 -10.96 -18.43 -3.31
C ASP A 174 -10.48 -17.21 -4.12
N GLN A 175 -10.94 -16.01 -3.78
CA GLN A 175 -10.50 -14.77 -4.41
C GLN A 175 -9.02 -14.50 -4.16
N TYR A 176 -8.55 -14.70 -2.92
CA TYR A 176 -7.17 -14.47 -2.50
C TYR A 176 -6.34 -15.75 -2.45
N ARG A 177 -6.81 -16.82 -3.10
CA ARG A 177 -6.15 -18.11 -3.08
C ARG A 177 -4.70 -18.04 -3.54
N PHE A 178 -4.41 -17.17 -4.49
CA PHE A 178 -3.05 -16.89 -4.97
C PHE A 178 -2.14 -16.22 -3.93
N ILE A 179 -2.68 -15.63 -2.86
CA ILE A 179 -1.92 -15.13 -1.69
C ILE A 179 -1.74 -16.25 -0.66
N LEU A 180 -2.74 -17.14 -0.53
CA LEU A 180 -2.85 -18.11 0.56
C LEU A 180 -2.27 -19.51 0.25
N GLU A 181 -2.19 -19.90 -1.02
CA GLU A 181 -1.63 -21.18 -1.46
C GLU A 181 -0.10 -21.09 -1.58
N LEU A 182 0.59 -21.49 -0.51
CA LEU A 182 1.98 -21.97 -0.53
C LEU A 182 2.00 -23.50 -0.46
#